data_AF-A0A960JJQ2-F1
#
_entry.id   AF-A0A960JJQ2-F1
#
_cell.length_a   1.000
_cell.length_b   1.000
_cell.length_c   1.000
_cell.angle_alpha   90.00
_cell.angle_beta   90.00
_cell.angle_gamma   90.00
#
_symmetry.space_group_name_H-M   'P 1'
#
loop_
_entity.id
_entity.type
_entity.pdbx_description
1 polymer ?
#
loop_
_entity_poly.entity_id
_entity_poly.type
_entity_poly.pdbx_seq_one_letter_code
_entity_poly.pdbx_strand_id
1 'polypeptide(L)'
;MKPNPTVSQSMVPILALFLSLLTGAVFWGFSDALLISSLLFAAIIAGILAYTQGKNWDDIQIETGAKIAGALPAIVILLAIGILVGSWMFSGTIPFLVVWGIEFVSPRYIVLTAFLATAAMSMASGTSWGSAATMGVALMATAAALEAPLAITAGAVVSGAYFGDKMSPMSDSTNISAIGAGADLYDHITSMVYTALPSFCFAFITYLIVGLIYGNDSVSGIPDSARIVQSELQTVFKPGLPALLPPLIAIVGMIRKYPAALVILASSLAALAIGMISNGFGGHDALKLVVSV
;
A
#
# COMPACT_ATOMS: atom_id res chain seq x y z
N MET A 1 16.26 -39.67 5.86
CA MET A 1 15.55 -38.43 5.48
C MET A 1 15.03 -38.61 4.07
N LYS A 2 13.72 -38.44 3.83
CA LYS A 2 13.19 -38.42 2.46
C LYS A 2 13.80 -37.22 1.71
N PRO A 3 14.08 -37.34 0.40
CA PRO A 3 14.65 -36.24 -0.37
C PRO A 3 13.73 -35.01 -0.32
N ASN A 4 14.33 -33.82 -0.43
CA ASN A 4 13.59 -32.58 -0.56
C ASN A 4 12.58 -32.68 -1.72
N PRO A 5 11.43 -31.99 -1.63
CA PRO A 5 10.43 -32.04 -2.69
C PRO A 5 11.04 -31.68 -4.04
N THR A 6 10.67 -32.46 -5.06
CA THR A 6 11.01 -32.12 -6.44
C THR A 6 10.29 -30.83 -6.83
N VAL A 7 10.86 -30.07 -7.78
CA VAL A 7 10.25 -28.82 -8.27
C VAL A 7 8.77 -29.03 -8.65
N SER A 8 8.45 -30.16 -9.29
CA SER A 8 7.08 -30.54 -9.64
C SER A 8 6.15 -30.64 -8.41
N GLN A 9 6.61 -31.25 -7.32
CA GLN A 9 5.85 -31.34 -6.07
C GLN A 9 5.67 -29.97 -5.41
N SER A 10 6.70 -29.12 -5.42
CA SER A 10 6.62 -27.76 -4.87
C SER A 10 5.68 -26.84 -5.64
N MET A 11 5.39 -27.12 -6.91
CA MET A 11 4.41 -26.36 -7.70
C MET A 11 2.96 -26.70 -7.33
N VAL A 12 2.69 -27.85 -6.71
CA VAL A 12 1.32 -28.30 -6.44
C VAL A 12 0.52 -27.33 -5.56
N PRO A 13 1.03 -26.82 -4.42
CA PRO A 13 0.29 -25.86 -3.61
C PRO A 13 0.08 -24.51 -4.33
N ILE A 14 1.03 -24.09 -5.15
CA ILE A 14 0.95 -22.85 -5.93
C ILE A 14 -0.15 -23.00 -7.00
N LEU A 15 -0.16 -24.11 -7.73
CA LEU A 15 -1.21 -24.40 -8.71
C LEU A 15 -2.58 -24.55 -8.04
N ALA A 16 -2.65 -25.19 -6.88
CA ALA A 16 -3.88 -25.30 -6.10
C ALA A 16 -4.44 -23.92 -5.74
N LEU A 17 -3.58 -22.99 -5.30
CA LEU A 17 -3.96 -21.60 -5.01
C LEU A 17 -4.53 -20.90 -6.25
N PHE A 18 -3.80 -20.93 -7.38
CA PHE A 18 -4.22 -20.26 -8.60
C PHE A 18 -5.51 -20.86 -9.17
N LEU A 19 -5.63 -22.19 -9.19
CA LEU A 19 -6.80 -22.87 -9.72
C LEU A 19 -8.03 -22.63 -8.84
N SER A 20 -7.90 -22.71 -7.51
CA SER A 20 -9.03 -22.46 -6.61
C SER A 20 -9.48 -21.00 -6.69
N LEU A 21 -8.53 -20.06 -6.81
CA LEU A 21 -8.85 -18.64 -6.94
C LEU A 21 -9.52 -18.33 -8.28
N LEU A 22 -8.99 -18.84 -9.39
CA LEU A 22 -9.55 -18.60 -10.73
C LEU A 22 -10.93 -19.24 -10.89
N THR A 23 -11.07 -20.52 -10.50
CA THR A 23 -12.36 -21.21 -10.58
C THR A 23 -13.37 -20.52 -9.68
N GLY A 24 -12.99 -20.19 -8.44
CA GLY A 24 -13.91 -19.52 -7.54
C GLY A 24 -14.30 -18.12 -7.99
N ALA A 25 -13.39 -17.37 -8.62
CA ALA A 25 -13.69 -16.05 -9.16
C ALA A 25 -14.67 -16.13 -10.35
N VAL A 26 -14.58 -17.18 -11.17
CA VAL A 26 -15.51 -17.40 -12.30
C VAL A 26 -16.90 -17.80 -11.83
N PHE A 27 -17.01 -18.68 -10.82
CA PHE A 27 -18.30 -19.21 -10.38
C PHE A 27 -19.01 -18.35 -9.33
N TRP A 28 -18.26 -17.75 -8.40
CA TRP A 28 -18.79 -17.02 -7.25
C TRP A 28 -18.40 -15.54 -7.22
N GLY A 29 -17.64 -15.07 -8.21
CA GLY A 29 -17.11 -13.71 -8.23
C GLY A 29 -15.92 -13.53 -7.29
N PHE A 30 -15.24 -12.39 -7.42
CA PHE A 30 -14.11 -12.06 -6.55
C PHE A 30 -14.62 -11.56 -5.19
N SER A 31 -14.17 -12.20 -4.10
CA SER A 31 -14.54 -11.81 -2.73
C SER A 31 -13.40 -12.11 -1.75
N ASP A 32 -13.41 -11.43 -0.60
CA ASP A 32 -12.43 -11.65 0.47
C ASP A 32 -12.50 -13.08 1.00
N ALA A 33 -13.72 -13.63 1.11
CA ALA A 33 -13.95 -15.02 1.53
C ALA A 33 -13.31 -16.01 0.56
N LEU A 34 -13.37 -15.77 -0.74
CA LEU A 34 -12.72 -16.60 -1.75
C LEU A 34 -11.20 -16.56 -1.63
N LEU A 35 -10.64 -15.37 -1.39
CA LEU A 35 -9.20 -15.18 -1.26
C LEU A 35 -8.66 -15.94 -0.04
N ILE A 36 -9.31 -15.78 1.12
CA ILE A 36 -8.97 -16.52 2.35
C ILE A 36 -9.13 -18.03 2.14
N SER A 37 -10.25 -18.46 1.56
CA SER A 37 -10.52 -19.89 1.33
C SER A 37 -9.48 -20.53 0.39
N SER A 38 -9.05 -19.81 -0.65
CA SER A 38 -8.02 -20.27 -1.59
C SER A 38 -6.65 -20.37 -0.92
N LEU A 39 -6.28 -19.41 -0.07
CA LEU A 39 -5.05 -19.46 0.72
C LEU A 39 -5.06 -20.63 1.71
N LEU A 40 -6.16 -20.85 2.41
CA LEU A 40 -6.33 -21.98 3.32
C LEU A 40 -6.27 -23.32 2.58
N PHE A 41 -6.92 -23.41 1.42
CA PHE A 41 -6.87 -24.60 0.59
C PHE A 41 -5.43 -24.92 0.15
N ALA A 42 -4.70 -23.93 -0.35
CA ALA A 42 -3.29 -24.09 -0.72
C ALA A 42 -2.41 -24.47 0.47
N ALA A 43 -2.66 -23.90 1.66
CA ALA A 43 -1.95 -24.24 2.89
C ALA A 43 -2.21 -25.68 3.33
N ILE A 44 -3.45 -26.18 3.21
CA ILE A 44 -3.80 -27.57 3.48
C ILE A 44 -3.03 -28.50 2.54
N ILE A 45 -3.01 -28.21 1.23
CA ILE A 45 -2.27 -29.00 0.24
C ILE A 45 -0.76 -28.98 0.54
N ALA A 46 -0.21 -27.83 0.91
CA ALA A 46 1.20 -27.73 1.33
C ALA A 46 1.50 -28.56 2.59
N GLY A 47 0.60 -28.54 3.57
CA GLY A 47 0.71 -29.34 4.80
C GLY A 47 0.66 -30.85 4.54
N ILE A 48 -0.29 -31.30 3.69
CA ILE A 48 -0.38 -32.70 3.26
C ILE A 48 0.91 -33.11 2.54
N LEU A 49 1.40 -32.28 1.63
CA LEU A 49 2.64 -32.56 0.91
C LEU A 49 3.83 -32.69 1.88
N ALA A 50 3.99 -31.75 2.81
CA ALA A 50 5.03 -31.80 3.84
C ALA A 50 4.95 -33.11 4.66
N TYR A 51 3.73 -33.51 5.06
CA TYR A 51 3.51 -34.77 5.77
C TYR A 51 3.89 -36.00 4.94
N THR A 52 3.52 -36.06 3.65
CA THR A 52 3.92 -37.17 2.76
C THR A 52 5.43 -37.26 2.55
N GLN A 53 6.14 -36.13 2.68
CA GLN A 53 7.60 -36.05 2.67
C GLN A 53 8.23 -36.42 4.02
N GLY A 54 7.44 -36.87 4.99
CA GLY A 54 7.91 -37.33 6.29
C GLY A 54 8.32 -36.22 7.23
N LYS A 55 7.83 -34.98 7.02
CA LYS A 55 7.93 -33.90 7.99
C LYS A 55 6.86 -34.06 9.06
N ASN A 56 7.24 -33.92 10.31
CA ASN A 56 6.28 -33.95 11.43
C ASN A 56 5.63 -32.57 11.60
N TRP A 57 4.67 -32.48 12.51
CA TRP A 57 3.97 -31.21 12.80
C TRP A 57 4.93 -30.14 13.33
N ASP A 58 5.89 -30.52 14.18
CA ASP A 58 6.86 -29.60 14.77
C ASP A 58 7.75 -28.96 13.69
N ASP A 59 8.22 -29.74 12.71
CA ASP A 59 8.97 -29.27 11.55
C ASP A 59 8.16 -28.22 10.76
N ILE A 60 6.87 -28.51 10.52
CA ILE A 60 5.97 -27.62 9.79
C ILE A 60 5.76 -26.32 10.58
N GLN A 61 5.55 -26.40 11.89
CA GLN A 61 5.37 -25.23 12.74
C GLN A 61 6.62 -24.35 12.79
N ILE A 62 7.81 -24.95 12.96
CA ILE A 62 9.08 -24.23 13.01
C ILE A 62 9.34 -23.48 11.70
N GLU A 63 9.19 -24.16 10.56
CA GLU A 63 9.39 -23.54 9.25
C GLU A 63 8.36 -22.45 8.97
N THR A 64 7.09 -22.69 9.31
CA THR A 64 6.03 -21.67 9.17
C THR A 64 6.34 -20.45 10.04
N GLY A 65 6.79 -20.66 11.29
CA GLY A 65 7.23 -19.59 12.18
C GLY A 65 8.38 -18.77 11.61
N ALA A 66 9.37 -19.43 11.00
CA ALA A 66 10.47 -18.76 10.32
C ALA A 66 10.00 -17.92 9.12
N LYS A 67 9.02 -18.40 8.35
CA LYS A 67 8.43 -17.62 7.23
C LYS A 67 7.61 -16.43 7.73
N ILE A 68 6.85 -16.58 8.81
CA ILE A 68 6.11 -15.47 9.45
C ILE A 68 7.10 -14.43 9.98
N ALA A 69 8.20 -14.84 10.59
CA ALA A 69 9.25 -13.92 11.06
C ALA A 69 9.84 -13.10 9.90
N GLY A 70 10.05 -13.72 8.73
CA GLY A 70 10.45 -13.01 7.51
C GLY A 70 9.41 -11.99 6.99
N ALA A 71 8.11 -12.26 7.21
CA ALA A 71 7.01 -11.36 6.84
C ALA A 71 6.71 -10.28 7.89
N LEU A 72 7.31 -10.38 9.09
CA LEU A 72 7.04 -9.49 10.22
C LEU A 72 7.17 -7.99 9.88
N PRO A 73 8.17 -7.52 9.11
CA PRO A 73 8.27 -6.11 8.75
C PRO A 73 7.03 -5.59 8.01
N ALA A 74 6.47 -6.38 7.09
CA ALA A 74 5.26 -6.01 6.36
C ALA A 74 4.03 -5.98 7.27
N ILE A 75 3.89 -6.98 8.16
CA ILE A 75 2.81 -7.04 9.15
C ILE A 75 2.81 -5.79 10.04
N VAL A 76 3.98 -5.41 10.57
CA VAL A 76 4.11 -4.24 11.44
C VAL A 76 3.78 -2.96 10.69
N ILE A 77 4.18 -2.82 9.42
CA ILE A 77 3.81 -1.68 8.58
C ILE A 77 2.29 -1.62 8.39
N LEU A 78 1.64 -2.74 8.04
CA LEU A 78 0.19 -2.78 7.84
C LEU A 78 -0.59 -2.40 9.10
N LEU A 79 -0.16 -2.87 10.27
CA LEU A 79 -0.74 -2.45 11.56
C LEU A 79 -0.52 -0.95 11.82
N ALA A 80 0.70 -0.45 11.56
CA ALA A 80 1.02 0.95 11.72
C ALA A 80 0.20 1.86 10.78
N ILE A 81 -0.12 1.39 9.56
CA ILE A 81 -0.99 2.10 8.61
C ILE A 81 -2.39 2.32 9.18
N GLY A 82 -2.99 1.31 9.81
CA GLY A 82 -4.31 1.48 10.40
C GLY A 82 -4.30 2.57 11.49
N ILE A 83 -3.27 2.59 12.35
CA ILE A 83 -3.07 3.65 13.36
C ILE A 83 -2.84 5.00 12.68
N LEU A 84 -2.08 5.04 11.58
CA LEU A 84 -1.84 6.25 10.80
C LEU A 84 -3.12 6.83 10.24
N VAL A 85 -3.95 6.03 9.56
CA VAL A 85 -5.20 6.50 8.96
C VAL A 85 -6.10 7.12 10.02
N GLY A 86 -6.31 6.42 11.14
CA GLY A 86 -7.14 6.96 12.22
C GLY A 86 -6.53 8.23 12.84
N SER A 87 -5.24 8.22 13.17
CA SER A 87 -4.59 9.39 13.79
C SER A 87 -4.53 10.61 12.86
N TRP A 88 -4.36 10.39 11.55
CA TRP A 88 -4.42 11.44 10.55
C TRP A 88 -5.84 12.00 10.37
N MET A 89 -6.88 11.16 10.46
CA MET A 89 -8.26 11.65 10.54
C MET A 89 -8.48 12.49 11.80
N PHE A 90 -8.03 11.99 12.96
CA PHE A 90 -8.16 12.66 14.26
C PHE A 90 -7.44 14.02 14.31
N SER A 91 -6.27 14.12 13.70
CA SER A 91 -5.50 15.36 13.65
C SER A 91 -6.02 16.38 12.64
N GLY A 92 -6.89 15.98 11.70
CA GLY A 92 -7.25 16.80 10.56
C GLY A 92 -6.23 16.77 9.40
N THR A 93 -5.22 15.90 9.47
CA THR A 93 -4.22 15.70 8.40
C THR A 93 -4.86 15.19 7.12
N ILE A 94 -5.61 14.08 7.16
CA ILE A 94 -6.31 13.59 5.96
C ILE A 94 -7.31 14.64 5.46
N PRO A 95 -8.17 15.25 6.31
CA PRO A 95 -9.03 16.35 5.90
C PRO A 95 -8.30 17.47 5.16
N PHE A 96 -7.17 17.93 5.70
CA PHE A 96 -6.35 18.96 5.08
C PHE A 96 -5.83 18.53 3.70
N LEU A 97 -5.29 17.31 3.59
CA LEU A 97 -4.78 16.76 2.33
C LEU A 97 -5.89 16.56 1.29
N VAL A 98 -7.11 16.21 1.71
CA VAL A 98 -8.27 16.09 0.81
C VAL A 98 -8.69 17.46 0.28
N VAL A 99 -8.81 18.48 1.15
CA VAL A 99 -9.16 19.85 0.74
C VAL A 99 -8.15 20.38 -0.29
N TRP A 100 -6.85 20.22 -0.01
CA TRP A 100 -5.79 20.61 -0.95
C TRP A 100 -5.78 19.74 -2.21
N GLY A 101 -6.01 18.43 -2.07
CA GLY A 101 -6.06 17.50 -3.19
C GLY A 101 -7.16 17.88 -4.19
N ILE A 102 -8.34 18.27 -3.70
CA ILE A 102 -9.46 18.73 -4.54
C ILE A 102 -9.12 20.04 -5.27
N GLU A 103 -8.38 20.95 -4.62
CA GLU A 103 -7.99 22.24 -5.22
C GLU A 103 -6.89 22.11 -6.28
N PHE A 104 -5.90 21.24 -6.05
CA PHE A 104 -4.72 21.13 -6.91
C PHE A 104 -4.79 19.99 -7.94
N VAL A 105 -5.63 18.98 -7.73
CA VAL A 105 -5.71 17.79 -8.59
C VAL A 105 -7.06 17.75 -9.30
N SER A 106 -7.03 17.84 -10.62
CA SER A 106 -8.23 17.60 -11.42
C SER A 106 -8.72 16.16 -11.22
N PRO A 107 -10.03 15.92 -11.02
CA PRO A 107 -10.60 14.56 -10.92
C PRO A 107 -10.21 13.67 -12.10
N ARG A 108 -10.06 14.28 -13.29
CA ARG A 108 -9.61 13.61 -14.52
C ARG A 108 -8.22 12.97 -14.41
N TYR A 109 -7.36 13.47 -13.54
CA TYR A 109 -5.98 13.03 -13.41
C TYR A 109 -5.68 12.37 -12.07
N ILE A 110 -6.66 12.16 -11.19
CA ILE A 110 -6.39 11.62 -9.85
C ILE A 110 -5.75 10.22 -9.88
N VAL A 111 -6.23 9.33 -10.75
CA VAL A 111 -5.68 7.96 -10.90
C VAL A 111 -4.22 8.00 -11.39
N LEU A 112 -3.94 8.84 -12.39
CA LEU A 112 -2.59 9.01 -12.93
C LEU A 112 -1.65 9.68 -11.92
N THR A 113 -2.15 10.71 -11.24
CA THR A 113 -1.42 11.42 -10.18
C THR A 113 -1.08 10.46 -9.06
N ALA A 114 -2.01 9.55 -8.71
CA ALA A 114 -1.77 8.56 -7.69
C ALA A 114 -0.63 7.61 -8.06
N PHE A 115 -0.62 7.11 -9.29
CA PHE A 115 0.47 6.29 -9.82
C PHE A 115 1.82 7.02 -9.80
N LEU A 116 1.87 8.25 -10.32
CA LEU A 116 3.12 9.00 -10.46
C LEU A 116 3.68 9.46 -9.11
N ALA A 117 2.82 9.94 -8.22
CA ALA A 117 3.24 10.43 -6.91
C ALA A 117 3.72 9.27 -6.03
N THR A 118 3.07 8.10 -6.05
CA THR A 118 3.56 6.94 -5.30
C THR A 118 4.81 6.33 -5.92
N ALA A 119 4.95 6.37 -7.26
CA ALA A 119 6.20 6.02 -7.94
C ALA A 119 7.36 6.92 -7.54
N ALA A 120 7.16 8.23 -7.57
CA ALA A 120 8.19 9.20 -7.18
C ALA A 120 8.57 9.04 -5.69
N MET A 121 7.57 8.91 -4.81
CA MET A 121 7.81 8.70 -3.39
C MET A 121 8.54 7.39 -3.11
N SER A 122 8.18 6.31 -3.80
CA SER A 122 8.83 5.00 -3.63
C SER A 122 10.22 4.97 -4.22
N MET A 123 10.46 5.67 -5.33
CA MET A 123 11.80 5.83 -5.88
C MET A 123 12.71 6.61 -4.92
N ALA A 124 12.21 7.68 -4.31
CA ALA A 124 12.97 8.49 -3.35
C ALA A 124 13.21 7.75 -2.01
N SER A 125 12.17 7.10 -1.48
CA SER A 125 12.23 6.39 -0.20
C SER A 125 12.79 4.98 -0.27
N GLY A 126 12.80 4.35 -1.45
CA GLY A 126 13.12 2.94 -1.65
C GLY A 126 12.20 1.99 -0.87
N THR A 127 10.94 2.37 -0.62
CA THR A 127 9.98 1.53 0.12
C THR A 127 8.60 1.53 -0.55
N SER A 128 8.12 0.34 -0.96
CA SER A 128 6.78 0.17 -1.52
C SER A 128 5.68 0.41 -0.48
N TRP A 129 5.67 -0.37 0.62
CA TRP A 129 4.63 -0.27 1.65
C TRP A 129 4.59 1.11 2.35
N GLY A 130 5.74 1.72 2.61
CA GLY A 130 5.82 3.07 3.21
C GLY A 130 5.27 4.16 2.28
N SER A 131 5.50 4.04 0.97
CA SER A 131 4.96 4.98 -0.02
C SER A 131 3.45 4.84 -0.18
N ALA A 132 2.94 3.61 -0.16
CA ALA A 132 1.51 3.34 -0.14
C ALA A 132 0.85 3.88 1.16
N ALA A 133 1.51 3.69 2.31
CA ALA A 133 1.05 4.15 3.62
C ALA A 133 0.89 5.67 3.75
N THR A 134 1.66 6.44 2.99
CA THR A 134 1.72 7.90 3.14
C THR A 134 1.04 8.60 1.98
N MET A 135 1.72 8.65 0.83
CA MET A 135 1.23 9.29 -0.38
C MET A 135 -0.02 8.56 -0.86
N GLY A 136 -0.01 7.22 -0.86
CA GLY A 136 -1.14 6.40 -1.27
C GLY A 136 -2.41 6.65 -0.45
N VAL A 137 -2.33 6.65 0.89
CA VAL A 137 -3.47 6.93 1.78
C VAL A 137 -4.08 8.31 1.51
N ALA A 138 -3.24 9.34 1.37
CA ALA A 138 -3.71 10.70 1.07
C ALA A 138 -4.45 10.79 -0.28
N LEU A 139 -3.91 10.15 -1.30
CA LEU A 139 -4.50 10.10 -2.63
C LEU A 139 -5.78 9.26 -2.68
N MET A 140 -5.84 8.17 -1.93
CA MET A 140 -7.05 7.36 -1.79
C MET A 140 -8.17 8.14 -1.11
N ALA A 141 -7.86 8.90 -0.05
CA ALA A 141 -8.84 9.77 0.60
C ALA A 141 -9.33 10.88 -0.34
N THR A 142 -8.42 11.48 -1.11
CA THR A 142 -8.76 12.50 -2.12
C THR A 142 -9.62 11.91 -3.24
N ALA A 143 -9.26 10.73 -3.74
CA ALA A 143 -10.02 10.02 -4.77
C ALA A 143 -11.43 9.65 -4.29
N ALA A 144 -11.59 9.26 -3.02
CA ALA A 144 -12.89 9.02 -2.43
C ALA A 144 -13.75 10.29 -2.41
N ALA A 145 -13.18 11.43 -2.03
CA ALA A 145 -13.88 12.70 -2.02
C ALA A 145 -14.26 13.18 -3.42
N LEU A 146 -13.43 12.86 -4.44
CA LEU A 146 -13.67 13.18 -5.84
C LEU A 146 -14.56 12.14 -6.57
N GLU A 147 -15.10 11.15 -5.86
CA GLU A 147 -15.88 10.03 -6.43
C GLU A 147 -15.15 9.28 -7.56
N ALA A 148 -13.82 9.26 -7.51
CA ALA A 148 -13.01 8.53 -8.46
C ALA A 148 -13.07 7.01 -8.18
N PRO A 149 -12.87 6.16 -9.20
CA PRO A 149 -12.92 4.71 -9.03
C PRO A 149 -11.81 4.23 -8.07
N LEU A 150 -12.21 3.91 -6.84
CA LEU A 150 -11.28 3.57 -5.75
C LEU A 150 -10.46 2.30 -6.03
N ALA A 151 -11.07 1.28 -6.64
CA ALA A 151 -10.36 0.04 -6.98
C ALA A 151 -9.22 0.28 -7.98
N ILE A 152 -9.47 1.10 -8.99
CA ILE A 152 -8.45 1.47 -10.00
C ILE A 152 -7.39 2.36 -9.34
N THR A 153 -7.80 3.32 -8.52
CA THR A 153 -6.89 4.21 -7.79
C THR A 153 -5.98 3.43 -6.85
N ALA A 154 -6.50 2.43 -6.13
CA ALA A 154 -5.70 1.53 -5.30
C ALA A 154 -4.69 0.75 -6.15
N GLY A 155 -5.10 0.24 -7.31
CA GLY A 155 -4.21 -0.39 -8.27
C GLY A 155 -3.10 0.54 -8.77
N ALA A 156 -3.41 1.82 -9.01
CA ALA A 156 -2.44 2.85 -9.40
C ALA A 156 -1.44 3.15 -8.28
N VAL A 157 -1.91 3.33 -7.04
CA VAL A 157 -1.09 3.53 -5.84
C VAL A 157 -0.09 2.39 -5.69
N VAL A 158 -0.58 1.14 -5.73
CA VAL A 158 0.25 -0.07 -5.59
C VAL A 158 1.25 -0.16 -6.75
N SER A 159 0.81 0.01 -8.00
CA SER A 159 1.69 -0.09 -9.17
C SER A 159 2.83 0.93 -9.12
N GLY A 160 2.53 2.18 -8.73
CA GLY A 160 3.56 3.20 -8.56
C GLY A 160 4.52 2.85 -7.42
N ALA A 161 3.99 2.44 -6.27
CA ALA A 161 4.80 2.05 -5.12
C ALA A 161 5.78 0.91 -5.43
N TYR A 162 5.35 -0.14 -6.14
CA TYR A 162 6.23 -1.25 -6.51
C TYR A 162 7.21 -0.88 -7.63
N PHE A 163 6.80 -0.06 -8.60
CA PHE A 163 7.71 0.44 -9.63
C PHE A 163 8.87 1.23 -9.02
N GLY A 164 8.56 2.19 -8.14
CA GLY A 164 9.59 3.02 -7.51
C GLY A 164 10.56 2.20 -6.66
N ASP A 165 10.04 1.23 -5.89
CA ASP A 165 10.84 0.35 -5.02
C ASP A 165 11.87 -0.43 -5.84
N LYS A 166 11.40 -1.06 -6.93
CA LYS A 166 12.22 -1.87 -7.84
C LYS A 166 13.29 -1.08 -8.60
N MET A 167 13.06 0.21 -8.85
CA MET A 167 13.99 1.08 -9.58
C MET A 167 14.87 1.93 -8.66
N SER A 168 14.63 1.88 -7.36
CA SER A 168 15.34 2.72 -6.40
C SER A 168 16.69 2.10 -6.03
N PRO A 169 17.84 2.80 -6.21
CA PRO A 169 19.13 2.38 -5.66
C PRO A 169 19.16 2.38 -4.13
N MET A 170 18.13 3.01 -3.57
CA MET A 170 17.89 3.25 -2.18
C MET A 170 17.14 2.04 -1.57
N SER A 171 16.50 1.19 -2.37
CA SER A 171 15.73 0.04 -1.89
C SER A 171 16.61 -1.14 -1.46
N ASP A 172 16.32 -1.70 -0.28
CA ASP A 172 16.94 -2.91 0.22
C ASP A 172 16.64 -4.12 -0.69
N SER A 173 15.41 -4.20 -1.22
CA SER A 173 15.01 -5.31 -2.10
C SER A 173 15.79 -5.27 -3.42
N THR A 174 15.99 -4.09 -3.98
CA THR A 174 16.79 -3.88 -5.20
C THR A 174 18.28 -4.19 -4.94
N ASN A 175 18.81 -3.77 -3.79
CA ASN A 175 20.20 -4.03 -3.42
C ASN A 175 20.47 -5.52 -3.18
N ILE A 176 19.61 -6.19 -2.40
CA ILE A 176 19.70 -7.65 -2.17
C ILE A 176 19.51 -8.42 -3.47
N SER A 177 18.64 -7.96 -4.38
CA SER A 177 18.45 -8.58 -5.70
C SER A 177 19.70 -8.49 -6.57
N ALA A 178 20.40 -7.35 -6.55
CA ALA A 178 21.66 -7.17 -7.27
C ALA A 178 22.76 -8.09 -6.71
N ILE A 179 22.91 -8.15 -5.39
CA ILE A 179 23.86 -9.05 -4.71
C ILE A 179 23.55 -10.51 -5.05
N GLY A 180 22.27 -10.91 -4.99
CA GLY A 180 21.84 -12.27 -5.32
C GLY A 180 22.09 -12.66 -6.77
N ALA A 181 22.07 -11.69 -7.69
CA ALA A 181 22.40 -11.87 -9.10
C ALA A 181 23.92 -11.80 -9.39
N GLY A 182 24.76 -11.44 -8.41
CA GLY A 182 26.18 -11.20 -8.61
C GLY A 182 26.49 -10.02 -9.53
N ALA A 183 25.57 -9.05 -9.61
CA ALA A 183 25.68 -7.88 -10.47
C ALA A 183 25.93 -6.62 -9.63
N ASP A 184 26.62 -5.64 -10.21
CA ASP A 184 26.70 -4.30 -9.63
C ASP A 184 25.32 -3.66 -9.59
N LEU A 185 25.04 -2.87 -8.54
CA LEU A 185 23.71 -2.30 -8.28
C LEU A 185 23.18 -1.50 -9.48
N TYR A 186 24.01 -0.63 -10.06
CA TYR A 186 23.58 0.21 -11.18
C TYR A 186 23.43 -0.58 -12.48
N ASP A 187 24.22 -1.64 -12.67
CA ASP A 187 24.06 -2.55 -13.82
C ASP A 187 22.75 -3.33 -13.71
N HIS A 188 22.42 -3.80 -12.50
CA HIS A 188 21.14 -4.43 -12.21
C HIS A 188 19.97 -3.50 -12.49
N ILE A 189 20.00 -2.25 -11.99
CA ILE A 189 18.93 -1.26 -12.23
C ILE A 189 18.81 -0.95 -13.71
N THR A 190 19.94 -0.76 -14.40
CA THR A 190 19.95 -0.50 -15.85
C THR A 190 19.34 -1.66 -16.63
N SER A 191 19.65 -2.90 -16.24
CA SER A 191 19.01 -4.10 -16.79
C SER A 191 17.50 -4.14 -16.51
N MET A 192 17.09 -3.75 -15.30
CA MET A 192 15.67 -3.67 -14.93
C MET A 192 14.89 -2.66 -15.78
N VAL A 193 15.50 -1.58 -16.29
CA VAL A 193 14.84 -0.61 -17.19
C VAL A 193 14.19 -1.31 -18.38
N TYR A 194 14.80 -2.37 -18.95
CA TYR A 194 14.24 -3.10 -20.09
C TYR A 194 12.89 -3.77 -19.82
N THR A 195 12.55 -4.02 -18.55
CA THR A 195 11.25 -4.59 -18.16
C THR A 195 10.37 -3.58 -17.43
N ALA A 196 10.97 -2.76 -16.57
CA ALA A 196 10.26 -1.78 -15.76
C ALA A 196 9.74 -0.61 -16.61
N LEU A 197 10.53 -0.07 -17.55
CA LEU A 197 10.11 1.07 -18.36
C LEU A 197 8.94 0.71 -19.31
N PRO A 198 8.93 -0.42 -20.03
CA PRO A 198 7.76 -0.84 -20.79
C PRO A 198 6.50 -1.00 -19.92
N SER A 199 6.62 -1.63 -18.75
CA SER A 199 5.49 -1.79 -17.83
C SER A 199 5.00 -0.45 -17.27
N PHE A 200 5.91 0.49 -17.00
CA PHE A 200 5.58 1.84 -16.57
C PHE A 200 4.83 2.61 -17.65
N CYS A 201 5.31 2.58 -18.89
CA CYS A 201 4.63 3.23 -20.02
C CYS A 201 3.24 2.65 -20.24
N PHE A 202 3.08 1.33 -20.14
CA PHE A 202 1.78 0.68 -20.27
C PHE A 202 0.82 1.08 -19.15
N ALA A 203 1.28 1.08 -17.90
CA ALA A 203 0.51 1.53 -16.74
C ALA A 203 0.15 3.01 -16.86
N PHE A 204 1.10 3.87 -17.24
CA PHE A 204 0.90 5.30 -17.46
C PHE A 204 -0.21 5.55 -18.49
N ILE A 205 -0.12 4.92 -19.66
CA ILE A 205 -1.12 5.07 -20.72
C ILE A 205 -2.48 4.56 -20.24
N THR A 206 -2.52 3.43 -19.55
CA THR A 206 -3.76 2.85 -19.03
C THR A 206 -4.43 3.78 -18.01
N TYR A 207 -3.69 4.26 -17.01
CA TYR A 207 -4.23 5.17 -16.00
C TYR A 207 -4.59 6.54 -16.55
N LEU A 208 -3.85 7.02 -17.56
CA LEU A 208 -4.24 8.20 -18.31
C LEU A 208 -5.58 7.98 -19.00
N ILE A 209 -5.72 6.94 -19.83
CA ILE A 209 -6.96 6.63 -20.55
C ILE A 209 -8.13 6.49 -19.58
N VAL A 210 -7.96 5.75 -18.48
CA VAL A 210 -8.99 5.59 -17.45
C VAL A 210 -9.37 6.96 -16.87
N GLY A 211 -8.41 7.79 -16.50
CA GLY A 211 -8.67 9.15 -16.02
C GLY A 211 -9.43 10.01 -17.04
N LEU A 212 -9.10 9.90 -18.34
CA LEU A 212 -9.82 10.61 -19.39
C LEU A 212 -11.25 10.10 -19.59
N ILE A 213 -11.49 8.79 -19.45
CA ILE A 213 -12.84 8.19 -19.59
C ILE A 213 -13.72 8.62 -18.42
N TYR A 214 -13.25 8.47 -17.19
CA TYR A 214 -14.00 8.83 -15.99
C TYR A 214 -14.15 10.35 -15.82
N GLY A 215 -13.19 11.14 -16.30
CA GLY A 215 -13.24 12.59 -16.26
C GLY A 215 -14.06 13.25 -17.38
N ASN A 216 -14.57 12.49 -18.35
CA ASN A 216 -15.36 13.04 -19.47
C ASN A 216 -16.84 13.27 -19.12
N ASP A 217 -17.38 12.58 -18.11
CA ASP A 217 -18.72 12.89 -17.57
C ASP A 217 -18.71 14.18 -16.72
N SER A 218 -17.52 14.66 -16.35
CA SER A 218 -17.28 15.91 -15.61
C SER A 218 -17.19 17.13 -16.53
N VAL A 219 -18.18 17.33 -17.41
CA VAL A 219 -18.38 18.64 -18.08
C VAL A 219 -18.65 19.76 -17.04
N SER A 220 -18.91 19.38 -15.78
CA SER A 220 -19.25 20.21 -14.62
C SER A 220 -18.17 20.27 -13.51
N GLY A 221 -16.88 20.31 -13.82
CA GLY A 221 -15.85 20.64 -12.81
C GLY A 221 -15.76 19.67 -11.61
N ILE A 222 -15.39 20.18 -10.43
CA ILE A 222 -15.34 19.40 -9.17
C ILE A 222 -16.76 18.86 -8.85
N PRO A 223 -16.95 17.58 -8.46
CA PRO A 223 -18.26 17.05 -8.07
C PRO A 223 -18.93 17.85 -6.93
N ASP A 224 -20.25 17.94 -6.92
CA ASP A 224 -20.97 18.62 -5.82
C ASP A 224 -20.73 17.94 -4.46
N SER A 225 -20.62 16.62 -4.45
CA SER A 225 -20.24 15.84 -3.27
C SER A 225 -18.86 16.22 -2.74
N ALA A 226 -17.87 16.42 -3.62
CA ALA A 226 -16.54 16.89 -3.23
C ALA A 226 -16.59 18.29 -2.59
N ARG A 227 -17.44 19.19 -3.10
CA ARG A 227 -17.69 20.52 -2.49
C ARG A 227 -18.34 20.41 -1.11
N ILE A 228 -19.31 19.52 -0.94
CA ILE A 228 -19.97 19.26 0.34
C ILE A 228 -18.95 18.73 1.35
N VAL A 229 -18.19 17.70 0.98
CA VAL A 229 -17.11 17.14 1.82
C VAL A 229 -16.11 18.22 2.20
N GLN A 230 -15.68 19.07 1.26
CA GLN A 230 -14.77 20.17 1.54
C GLN A 230 -15.35 21.13 2.60
N SER A 231 -16.63 21.51 2.49
CA SER A 231 -17.29 22.43 3.41
C SER A 231 -17.50 21.85 4.82
N GLU A 232 -17.83 20.56 4.92
CA GLU A 232 -17.97 19.85 6.18
C GLU A 232 -16.61 19.68 6.88
N LEU A 233 -15.56 19.34 6.14
CA LEU A 233 -14.23 19.20 6.69
C LEU A 233 -13.69 20.55 7.21
N GLN A 234 -13.97 21.65 6.53
CA GLN A 234 -13.56 22.99 6.96
C GLN A 234 -14.34 23.51 8.17
N THR A 235 -15.53 22.96 8.46
CA THR A 235 -16.30 23.31 9.67
C THR A 235 -15.88 22.49 10.88
N VAL A 236 -15.52 21.22 10.69
CA VAL A 236 -15.10 20.31 11.76
C VAL A 236 -13.62 20.48 12.11
N PHE A 237 -12.76 20.64 11.11
CA PHE A 237 -11.32 20.77 11.29
C PHE A 237 -10.90 22.21 11.04
N LYS A 238 -9.95 22.69 11.85
CA LYS A 238 -9.28 23.98 11.58
C LYS A 238 -8.13 23.69 10.61
N PRO A 239 -8.25 24.00 9.29
CA PRO A 239 -7.14 23.81 8.38
C PRO A 239 -6.00 24.72 8.83
N GLY A 240 -4.86 24.12 9.15
CA GLY A 240 -3.68 24.84 9.62
C GLY A 240 -2.42 24.08 9.29
N LEU A 241 -1.30 24.80 9.19
CA LEU A 241 0.03 24.23 8.97
C LEU A 241 0.39 23.06 9.91
N PRO A 242 -0.08 22.96 11.17
CA PRO A 242 0.21 21.80 12.00
C PRO A 242 -0.23 20.47 11.37
N ALA A 243 -1.30 20.44 10.59
CA ALA A 243 -1.78 19.24 9.90
C ALA A 243 -0.81 18.70 8.83
N LEU A 244 0.19 19.49 8.40
CA LEU A 244 1.26 19.05 7.50
C LEU A 244 2.42 18.37 8.23
N LEU A 245 2.54 18.52 9.54
CA LEU A 245 3.66 17.92 10.29
C LEU A 245 3.67 16.39 10.23
N PRO A 246 2.55 15.66 10.44
CA PRO A 246 2.55 14.21 10.33
C PRO A 246 3.02 13.67 8.97
N PRO A 247 2.51 14.13 7.81
CA PRO A 247 2.99 13.66 6.52
C PRO A 247 4.43 14.07 6.26
N LEU A 248 4.88 15.24 6.72
CA LEU A 248 6.28 15.65 6.61
C LEU A 248 7.21 14.73 7.40
N ILE A 249 6.87 14.38 8.65
CA ILE A 249 7.63 13.41 9.44
C ILE A 249 7.72 12.07 8.70
N ALA A 250 6.60 11.62 8.14
CA ALA A 250 6.55 10.35 7.44
C ALA A 250 7.42 10.35 6.16
N ILE A 251 7.25 11.36 5.31
CA ILE A 251 7.96 11.49 4.04
C ILE A 251 9.46 11.69 4.29
N VAL A 252 9.83 12.65 5.15
CA VAL A 252 11.24 12.94 5.45
C VAL A 252 11.91 11.75 6.12
N GLY A 253 11.22 11.08 7.05
CA GLY A 253 11.75 9.91 7.74
C GLY A 253 12.07 8.76 6.78
N MET A 254 11.19 8.52 5.80
CA MET A 254 11.40 7.48 4.79
C MET A 254 12.48 7.84 3.77
N ILE A 255 12.54 9.11 3.31
CA ILE A 255 13.64 9.58 2.46
C ILE A 255 14.99 9.44 3.19
N ARG A 256 15.00 9.64 4.51
CA ARG A 256 16.18 9.45 5.37
C ARG A 256 16.48 8.00 5.75
N LYS A 257 15.78 7.01 5.17
CA LYS A 257 16.04 5.58 5.39
C LYS A 257 15.82 5.07 6.81
N TYR A 258 14.97 5.75 7.59
CA TYR A 258 14.50 5.14 8.84
C TYR A 258 13.51 4.01 8.54
N PRO A 259 13.41 2.99 9.42
CA PRO A 259 12.47 1.89 9.23
C PRO A 259 11.03 2.40 9.05
N ALA A 260 10.38 2.03 7.94
CA ALA A 260 9.08 2.58 7.56
C ALA A 260 8.03 2.44 8.68
N ALA A 261 7.99 1.30 9.36
CA ALA A 261 7.13 1.07 10.51
C ALA A 261 7.29 2.13 11.61
N LEU A 262 8.53 2.45 12.00
CA LEU A 262 8.81 3.43 13.05
C LEU A 262 8.44 4.84 12.62
N VAL A 263 8.71 5.17 11.36
CA VAL A 263 8.39 6.48 10.78
C VAL A 263 6.88 6.70 10.69
N ILE A 264 6.13 5.68 10.28
CA ILE A 264 4.66 5.69 10.26
C ILE A 264 4.14 5.88 11.68
N LEU A 265 4.64 5.13 12.66
CA LEU A 265 4.22 5.29 14.06
C LEU A 265 4.57 6.67 14.63
N ALA A 266 5.75 7.21 14.32
CA ALA A 266 6.15 8.56 14.76
C ALA A 266 5.23 9.64 14.15
N SER A 267 4.87 9.49 12.87
CA SER A 267 3.88 10.34 12.21
C SER A 267 2.52 10.25 12.90
N SER A 268 2.07 9.04 13.22
CA SER A 268 0.80 8.82 13.92
C SER A 268 0.79 9.45 15.31
N LEU A 269 1.87 9.32 16.09
CA LEU A 269 1.98 9.92 17.41
C LEU A 269 1.95 11.45 17.34
N ALA A 270 2.66 12.04 16.37
CA ALA A 270 2.59 13.48 16.11
C ALA A 270 1.17 13.92 15.75
N ALA A 271 0.47 13.14 14.91
CA ALA A 271 -0.91 13.40 14.55
C ALA A 271 -1.84 13.37 15.79
N LEU A 272 -1.74 12.36 16.65
CA LEU A 272 -2.53 12.31 17.88
C LEU A 272 -2.29 13.54 18.78
N ALA A 273 -1.03 13.97 18.94
CA ALA A 273 -0.70 15.19 19.68
C ALA A 273 -1.35 16.44 19.06
N ILE A 274 -1.29 16.56 17.73
CA ILE A 274 -1.91 17.68 17.00
C ILE A 274 -3.43 17.67 17.15
N GLY A 275 -4.09 16.51 17.07
CA GLY A 275 -5.54 16.41 17.25
C GLY A 275 -5.99 16.85 18.65
N MET A 276 -5.23 16.50 19.69
CA MET A 276 -5.50 16.95 21.06
C MET A 276 -5.30 18.46 21.23
N ILE A 277 -4.23 19.02 20.66
CA ILE A 277 -3.88 20.44 20.85
C ILE A 277 -4.70 21.37 19.95
N SER A 278 -4.84 21.03 18.66
CA SER A 278 -5.40 21.91 17.64
C SER A 278 -6.92 21.76 17.49
N ASN A 279 -7.42 20.52 17.58
CA ASN A 279 -8.84 20.21 17.44
C ASN A 279 -9.55 20.08 18.80
N GLY A 280 -8.81 20.01 19.90
CA GLY A 280 -9.36 19.94 21.26
C GLY A 280 -9.98 18.59 21.62
N PHE A 281 -9.65 17.54 20.87
CA PHE A 281 -10.21 16.20 21.10
C PHE A 281 -9.63 15.55 22.36
N GLY A 282 -10.45 14.75 23.05
CA GLY A 282 -10.06 14.11 24.31
C GLY A 282 -9.04 12.99 24.12
N GLY A 283 -8.11 12.84 25.07
CA GLY A 283 -7.11 11.76 25.03
C GLY A 283 -7.71 10.35 25.08
N HIS A 284 -8.91 10.20 25.65
CA HIS A 284 -9.66 8.94 25.62
C HIS A 284 -10.12 8.56 24.20
N ASP A 285 -10.48 9.54 23.38
CA ASP A 285 -10.89 9.31 22.00
C ASP A 285 -9.69 8.95 21.11
N ALA A 286 -8.54 9.57 21.39
CA ALA A 286 -7.26 9.18 20.78
C ALA A 286 -6.91 7.71 21.10
N LEU A 287 -7.10 7.27 22.34
CA LEU A 287 -6.77 5.90 22.75
C LEU A 287 -7.74 4.87 22.16
N LYS A 288 -9.04 5.19 22.11
CA LYS A 288 -10.04 4.37 21.41
C LYS A 288 -9.70 4.16 19.95
N LEU A 289 -9.21 5.21 19.29
CA LEU A 289 -8.85 5.16 17.88
C LEU A 289 -7.67 4.22 17.60
N VAL A 290 -6.66 4.22 18.46
CA VAL A 290 -5.51 3.32 18.32
C VAL A 290 -5.91 1.85 18.53
N VAL A 291 -6.89 1.59 19.40
CA VAL A 291 -7.36 0.25 19.74
C VAL A 291 -8.38 -0.29 18.72
N SER A 292 -9.01 0.57 17.92
CA SER A 292 -9.98 0.18 16.89
C SER A 292 -9.36 -0.28 15.55
N VAL A 293 -8.03 -0.33 15.47
CA VAL A 293 -7.23 -0.76 14.31
C VAL A 293 -6.91 -2.24 14.42
#